data_AF-A0A2H0UI19-F1
#
_entry.id   AF-A0A2H0UI19-F1
#
_cell.length_a   1.000
_cell.length_b   1.000
_cell.length_c   1.000
_cell.angle_alpha   90.00
_cell.angle_beta   90.00
_cell.angle_gamma   90.00
#
_symmetry.space_group_name_H-M   'P 1'
#
loop_
_entity.id
_entity.type
_entity.pdbx_description
1 polymer ?
#
loop_
_entity_poly.entity_id
_entity_poly.type
_entity_poly.pdbx_seq_one_letter_code
_entity_poly.pdbx_strand_id
1 'polypeptide(L)'
;MRKLFFQLYDFIETLPERLYPFRNEIEGQWVRGRRSYLNALNNAFETYGPQRLGYKLTFYRASFHFLGAVLFIVFATLLSQKFFGSDIALYVLMATAIIALFIQEFHFHPKRYSQSRKKGVIDWLTWVVPMVVYIFIQF
;
A
#
# COMPACT_ATOMS: atom_id res chain seq x y z
N MET A 1 -18.92 -4.29 17.24
CA MET A 1 -17.46 -4.08 17.13
C MET A 1 -16.86 -4.70 15.88
N ARG A 2 -17.03 -6.01 15.61
CA ARG A 2 -16.45 -6.69 14.43
C ARG A 2 -16.81 -6.05 13.07
N LYS A 3 -18.08 -5.63 12.88
CA LYS A 3 -18.55 -4.95 11.67
C LYS A 3 -17.85 -3.59 11.42
N LEU A 4 -17.65 -2.81 12.49
CA LEU A 4 -16.98 -1.50 12.42
C LEU A 4 -15.51 -1.66 12.01
N PHE A 5 -14.82 -2.67 12.57
CA PHE A 5 -13.42 -2.95 12.22
C PHE A 5 -13.25 -3.30 10.75
N PHE A 6 -14.12 -4.18 10.21
CA PHE A 6 -14.08 -4.51 8.78
C PHE A 6 -14.37 -3.30 7.90
N GLN A 7 -15.35 -2.47 8.27
CA GLN A 7 -15.66 -1.24 7.52
C GLN A 7 -14.50 -0.25 7.53
N LEU A 8 -13.81 -0.10 8.66
CA LEU A 8 -12.65 0.78 8.77
C LEU A 8 -11.45 0.23 7.98
N TYR A 9 -11.21 -1.08 8.07
CA TYR A 9 -10.18 -1.76 7.30
C TYR A 9 -10.41 -1.58 5.79
N ASP A 10 -11.63 -1.88 5.30
CA ASP A 10 -11.99 -1.69 3.89
C ASP A 10 -11.91 -0.22 3.47
N PHE A 11 -12.24 0.71 4.38
CA PHE A 11 -12.10 2.14 4.12
C PHE A 11 -10.63 2.52 3.87
N ILE A 12 -9.73 2.08 4.76
CA ILE A 12 -8.29 2.35 4.66
C ILE A 12 -7.70 1.67 3.42
N GLU A 13 -8.05 0.42 3.18
CA GLU A 13 -7.58 -0.36 2.02
C GLU A 13 -7.99 0.30 0.69
N THR A 14 -9.18 0.93 0.65
CA THR A 14 -9.70 1.60 -0.54
C THR A 14 -9.34 3.09 -0.64
N LEU A 15 -8.53 3.63 0.27
CA LEU A 15 -8.07 5.02 0.19
C LEU A 15 -7.43 5.40 -1.15
N PRO A 16 -6.53 4.58 -1.75
CA PRO A 16 -5.97 4.90 -3.07
C PRO A 16 -7.03 4.99 -4.15
N GLU A 17 -8.11 4.21 -4.08
CA GLU A 17 -9.18 4.31 -5.07
C GLU A 17 -9.93 5.63 -4.94
N ARG A 18 -10.22 6.02 -3.70
CA ARG A 18 -11.01 7.21 -3.38
C ARG A 18 -10.25 8.50 -3.70
N LEU A 19 -8.94 8.50 -3.47
CA LEU A 19 -8.05 9.65 -3.63
C LEU A 19 -7.40 9.70 -5.02
N TYR A 20 -7.91 8.94 -5.99
CA TYR A 20 -7.36 8.92 -7.34
C TYR A 20 -7.51 10.29 -8.04
N PRO A 21 -6.40 10.99 -8.34
CA PRO A 21 -6.45 12.39 -8.73
C PRO A 21 -6.69 12.58 -10.23
N PHE A 22 -6.45 11.54 -11.04
CA PHE A 22 -6.53 11.64 -12.48
C PHE A 22 -7.99 11.55 -12.93
N ARG A 23 -8.40 12.47 -13.80
CA ARG A 23 -9.72 12.42 -14.45
C ARG A 23 -9.71 11.45 -15.62
N ASN A 24 -10.84 10.79 -15.84
CA ASN A 24 -11.12 9.98 -17.02
C ASN A 24 -12.50 10.36 -17.57
N GLU A 25 -12.68 10.23 -18.88
CA GLU A 25 -13.97 10.40 -19.54
C GLU A 25 -14.68 9.06 -19.59
N ILE A 26 -15.92 9.03 -19.09
CA ILE A 26 -16.79 7.86 -19.12
C ILE A 26 -18.14 8.34 -19.65
N GLU A 27 -18.59 7.78 -20.78
CA GLU A 27 -19.90 8.11 -21.37
C GLU A 27 -20.08 9.64 -21.61
N GLY A 28 -19.02 10.32 -22.06
CA GLY A 28 -19.04 11.76 -22.31
C GLY A 28 -18.92 12.65 -21.06
N GLN A 29 -18.74 12.06 -19.87
CA GLN A 29 -18.59 12.80 -18.61
C GLN A 29 -17.20 12.63 -18.01
N TRP A 30 -16.57 13.75 -17.63
CA TRP A 30 -15.30 13.76 -16.90
C TRP A 30 -15.53 13.45 -15.42
N VAL A 31 -15.02 12.30 -14.96
CA VAL A 31 -15.15 11.85 -13.57
C VAL A 31 -13.80 11.81 -12.86
N ARG A 32 -13.82 11.83 -11.51
CA ARG A 32 -12.64 11.76 -10.63
C ARG A 32 -12.83 10.74 -9.50
N GLY A 33 -11.77 10.49 -8.73
CA GLY A 33 -11.81 9.60 -7.57
C GLY A 33 -12.09 8.16 -7.96
N ARG A 34 -12.87 7.45 -7.14
CA ARG A 34 -13.09 6.00 -7.29
C ARG A 34 -13.62 5.59 -8.66
N ARG A 35 -14.57 6.33 -9.23
CA ARG A 35 -15.12 6.00 -10.56
C ARG A 35 -14.07 6.09 -11.66
N SER A 36 -13.22 7.12 -11.60
CA SER A 36 -12.08 7.27 -12.53
C SER A 36 -11.03 6.18 -12.34
N TYR A 37 -10.74 5.81 -11.09
CA TYR A 37 -9.81 4.74 -10.75
C TYR A 37 -10.26 3.37 -11.29
N LEU A 38 -11.52 3.02 -11.08
CA LEU A 38 -12.10 1.76 -11.59
C LEU A 38 -12.09 1.72 -13.12
N ASN A 39 -12.37 2.85 -13.79
CA ASN A 39 -12.23 2.93 -15.24
C ASN A 39 -10.76 2.78 -15.68
N ALA A 40 -9.81 3.39 -14.99
CA ALA A 40 -8.38 3.20 -15.27
C ALA A 40 -7.93 1.73 -15.09
N LEU A 41 -8.46 1.05 -14.07
CA LEU A 41 -8.25 -0.38 -13.84
C LEU A 41 -8.79 -1.23 -15.00
N ASN A 42 -10.03 -0.97 -15.42
CA ASN A 42 -10.65 -1.71 -16.52
C ASN A 42 -9.89 -1.50 -17.83
N ASN A 43 -9.54 -0.25 -18.15
CA ASN A 43 -8.74 0.05 -19.35
C ASN A 43 -7.37 -0.64 -19.28
N ALA A 44 -6.74 -0.70 -18.11
CA ALA A 44 -5.48 -1.41 -17.94
C ALA A 44 -5.63 -2.93 -18.13
N PHE A 45 -6.72 -3.52 -17.63
CA PHE A 45 -7.05 -4.92 -17.85
C PHE A 45 -7.24 -5.24 -19.34
N GLU A 46 -7.99 -4.40 -20.07
CA GLU A 46 -8.22 -4.56 -21.50
C GLU A 46 -6.95 -4.36 -22.33
N THR A 47 -6.11 -3.38 -21.96
CA THR A 47 -4.90 -3.03 -22.72
C THR A 47 -3.74 -3.99 -22.47
N TYR A 48 -3.51 -4.36 -21.20
CA TYR A 48 -2.31 -5.09 -20.78
C TYR A 48 -2.60 -6.54 -20.37
N GLY A 49 -3.88 -6.91 -20.23
CA GLY A 49 -4.31 -8.20 -19.74
C GLY A 49 -4.43 -8.27 -18.21
N PRO A 50 -4.87 -9.44 -17.69
CA PRO A 50 -5.06 -9.64 -16.27
C PRO A 50 -3.79 -9.37 -15.47
N GLN A 51 -3.96 -8.80 -14.27
CA GLN A 51 -2.88 -8.51 -13.30
C GLN A 51 -1.86 -7.44 -13.73
N ARG A 52 -2.09 -6.73 -14.83
CA ARG A 52 -1.22 -5.65 -15.31
C ARG A 52 -1.94 -4.30 -15.26
N LEU A 53 -1.38 -3.37 -14.49
CA LEU A 53 -2.00 -2.06 -14.20
C LEU A 53 -1.50 -0.93 -15.12
N GLY A 54 -0.48 -1.19 -15.95
CA GLY A 54 0.28 -0.14 -16.62
C GLY A 54 1.13 0.69 -15.66
N TYR A 55 2.07 1.47 -16.19
CA TYR A 55 3.04 2.22 -15.37
C TYR A 55 2.37 3.28 -14.49
N LYS A 56 1.39 4.03 -15.02
CA LYS A 56 0.75 5.16 -14.33
C LYS A 56 0.03 4.72 -13.05
N LEU A 57 -0.78 3.66 -13.16
CA LEU A 57 -1.55 3.14 -12.03
C LEU A 57 -0.64 2.38 -11.06
N THR A 58 0.40 1.70 -11.55
CA THR A 58 1.41 1.07 -10.71
C THR A 58 2.15 2.10 -9.86
N PHE A 59 2.65 3.18 -10.48
CA PHE A 59 3.36 4.24 -9.78
C PHE A 59 2.45 4.96 -8.77
N TYR A 60 1.21 5.25 -9.15
CA TYR A 60 0.22 5.83 -8.26
C TYR A 60 -0.04 4.94 -7.03
N ARG A 61 -0.17 3.62 -7.19
CA ARG A 61 -0.34 2.72 -6.04
C ARG A 61 0.91 2.60 -5.19
N ALA A 62 2.08 2.56 -5.83
CA ALA A 62 3.37 2.53 -5.14
C ALA A 62 3.56 3.78 -4.27
N SER A 63 3.12 4.96 -4.70
CA SER A 63 3.22 6.17 -3.86
C SER A 63 2.41 6.07 -2.57
N PHE A 64 1.25 5.40 -2.58
CA PHE A 64 0.48 5.14 -1.35
C PHE A 64 1.21 4.17 -0.41
N HIS A 65 1.85 3.12 -0.94
CA HIS A 65 2.67 2.22 -0.12
C HIS A 65 3.85 2.95 0.50
N PHE A 66 4.53 3.80 -0.28
CA PHE A 66 5.66 4.59 0.21
C PHE A 66 5.24 5.59 1.30
N LEU A 67 4.16 6.34 1.07
CA LEU A 67 3.60 7.27 2.07
C LEU A 67 3.16 6.51 3.33
N GLY A 68 2.53 5.35 3.17
CA GLY A 68 2.17 4.47 4.27
C GLY A 68 3.40 4.02 5.08
N ALA A 69 4.50 3.66 4.41
CA ALA A 69 5.74 3.26 5.07
C ALA A 69 6.35 4.41 5.88
N VAL A 70 6.39 5.62 5.30
CA VAL A 70 6.87 6.83 6.00
C VAL A 70 6.02 7.12 7.24
N LEU A 71 4.69 7.10 7.11
CA LEU A 71 3.78 7.31 8.24
C LEU A 71 3.99 6.23 9.31
N PHE A 72 4.10 4.96 8.90
CA PHE A 72 4.36 3.86 9.82
C PHE A 72 5.66 4.08 10.61
N ILE A 73 6.76 4.44 9.95
CA ILE A 73 8.04 4.73 10.61
C ILE A 73 7.87 5.84 11.64
N VAL A 74 7.27 6.98 11.26
CA VAL A 74 7.07 8.11 12.17
C VAL A 74 6.26 7.69 13.41
N PHE A 75 5.13 7.00 13.21
CA PHE A 75 4.32 6.53 14.33
C PHE A 75 5.04 5.48 15.17
N ALA A 76 5.73 4.52 14.56
CA ALA A 76 6.51 3.50 15.24
C ALA A 76 7.58 4.13 16.14
N THR A 77 8.33 5.11 15.63
CA THR A 77 9.36 5.83 16.40
C THR A 77 8.74 6.58 17.58
N LEU A 78 7.68 7.37 17.35
CA LEU A 78 7.02 8.14 18.40
C LEU A 78 6.42 7.25 19.51
N LEU A 79 5.78 6.14 19.11
CA LEU A 79 5.22 5.18 20.06
C LEU A 79 6.32 4.43 20.82
N SER A 80 7.38 4.02 20.12
CA SER A 80 8.51 3.32 20.75
C SER A 80 9.15 4.15 21.85
N GLN A 81 9.46 5.41 21.54
CA GLN A 81 10.05 6.34 22.50
C GLN A 81 9.10 6.64 23.66
N LYS A 82 7.82 6.90 23.38
CA LYS A 82 6.84 7.27 24.41
C LYS A 82 6.49 6.13 25.37
N PHE A 83 6.39 4.90 24.88
CA PHE A 83 5.90 3.76 25.67
C PHE A 83 6.99 2.86 26.21
N PHE A 84 8.11 2.72 25.49
CA PHE A 84 9.18 1.79 25.86
C PHE A 84 10.49 2.48 26.20
N GLY A 85 10.69 3.73 25.77
CA GLY A 85 11.94 4.48 26.01
C GLY A 85 13.18 3.78 25.45
N SER A 86 13.00 2.91 24.45
CA SER A 86 14.05 2.01 23.95
C SER A 86 14.06 1.97 22.43
N ASP A 87 15.23 2.13 21.84
CA ASP A 87 15.46 1.98 20.40
C ASP A 87 15.33 0.51 19.96
N ILE A 88 15.61 -0.43 20.87
CA ILE A 88 15.45 -1.87 20.63
C ILE A 88 13.99 -2.20 20.30
N ALA A 89 13.03 -1.57 21.01
CA ALA A 89 11.61 -1.77 20.75
C ALA A 89 11.20 -1.31 19.34
N LEU A 90 11.82 -0.24 18.83
CA LEU A 90 11.60 0.24 17.47
C LEU A 90 12.10 -0.78 16.44
N TYR A 91 13.30 -1.30 16.62
CA TYR A 91 13.88 -2.30 15.71
C TYR A 91 13.05 -3.60 15.67
N VAL A 92 12.58 -4.07 16.83
CA VAL A 92 11.69 -5.24 16.92
C VAL A 92 10.36 -4.97 16.20
N LEU A 93 9.78 -3.79 16.37
CA LEU A 93 8.54 -3.40 15.69
C LEU A 93 8.72 -3.35 14.16
N MET A 94 9.83 -2.77 13.68
CA MET A 94 10.12 -2.74 12.25
C MET A 94 10.37 -4.13 11.67
N ALA A 95 11.14 -4.98 12.34
CA ALA A 95 11.37 -6.36 11.91
C ALA A 95 10.05 -7.15 11.81
N THR A 96 9.17 -6.98 12.80
CA THR A 96 7.84 -7.61 12.81
C THR A 96 6.97 -7.11 11.65
N ALA A 97 7.01 -5.80 11.35
CA ALA A 97 6.28 -5.23 10.22
C ALA A 97 6.79 -5.76 8.87
N ILE A 98 8.11 -5.89 8.68
CA ILE A 98 8.70 -6.47 7.46
C ILE A 98 8.23 -7.91 7.25
N ILE A 99 8.19 -8.72 8.31
CA ILE A 99 7.69 -10.10 8.25
C ILE A 99 6.19 -10.12 7.91
N ALA A 100 5.39 -9.28 8.56
CA ALA A 100 3.96 -9.19 8.30
C ALA A 100 3.67 -8.79 6.84
N LEU A 101 4.41 -7.81 6.31
CA LEU A 101 4.31 -7.38 4.91
C LEU A 101 4.73 -8.48 3.94
N PHE A 102 5.77 -9.25 4.25
CA PHE A 102 6.17 -10.40 3.45
C PHE A 102 5.04 -11.43 3.35
N ILE A 103 4.43 -11.79 4.48
CA ILE A 103 3.29 -12.72 4.51
C ILE A 103 2.10 -12.12 3.74
N GLN A 104 1.80 -10.85 3.94
CA GLN A 104 0.72 -10.16 3.22
C GLN A 104 0.90 -10.26 1.70
N GLU A 105 2.06 -9.85 1.18
CA GLU A 105 2.28 -9.73 -0.27
C GLU A 105 2.44 -11.07 -0.98
N PHE A 106 3.01 -12.09 -0.31
CA PHE A 106 3.33 -13.37 -0.93
C PHE A 106 2.40 -14.51 -0.55
N HIS A 107 1.63 -14.39 0.53
CA HIS A 107 0.68 -15.43 0.96
C HIS A 107 -0.78 -14.99 0.81
N PHE A 108 -1.15 -13.83 1.33
CA PHE A 108 -2.57 -13.41 1.36
C PHE A 108 -3.03 -12.74 0.06
N HIS A 109 -2.26 -11.78 -0.46
CA HIS A 109 -2.64 -11.03 -1.68
C HIS A 109 -2.77 -11.89 -2.93
N PRO A 110 -1.92 -12.91 -3.19
CA PRO A 110 -2.10 -13.76 -4.35
C PRO A 110 -3.42 -14.55 -4.30
N LYS A 111 -3.83 -14.99 -3.09
CA LYS A 111 -5.08 -15.75 -2.89
C LYS A 111 -6.33 -14.86 -2.99
N ARG A 112 -6.27 -13.64 -2.43
CA ARG A 112 -7.43 -12.73 -2.37
C ARG A 112 -7.63 -11.93 -3.66
N TYR A 113 -6.54 -11.50 -4.30
CA TYR A 113 -6.57 -10.54 -5.41
C TYR A 113 -6.01 -11.07 -6.72
N SER A 114 -5.64 -12.36 -6.78
CA SER A 114 -4.92 -12.93 -7.92
C SER A 114 -3.67 -12.10 -8.29
N GLN A 115 -3.00 -11.52 -7.29
CA GLN A 115 -1.85 -10.65 -7.49
C GLN A 115 -0.67 -11.43 -8.08
N SER A 116 -0.04 -10.88 -9.12
CA SER A 116 1.18 -11.46 -9.68
C SER A 116 2.36 -11.36 -8.71
N ARG A 117 3.27 -12.34 -8.73
CA ARG A 117 4.50 -12.30 -7.91
C ARG A 117 5.35 -11.05 -8.17
N LYS A 118 5.43 -10.62 -9.43
CA LYS A 118 6.16 -9.39 -9.82
C LYS A 118 5.59 -8.15 -9.12
N LYS A 119 4.26 -8.03 -9.07
CA LYS A 119 3.60 -6.95 -8.34
C LYS A 119 3.88 -7.04 -6.83
N GLY A 120 3.80 -8.23 -6.25
CA GLY A 120 4.11 -8.45 -4.83
C GLY A 120 5.53 -8.02 -4.46
N VAL A 121 6.53 -8.28 -5.32
CA VAL A 121 7.91 -7.80 -5.12
C VAL A 121 7.98 -6.27 -5.11
N ILE A 122 7.33 -5.61 -6.08
CA ILE A 122 7.33 -4.14 -6.15
C ILE A 122 6.67 -3.53 -4.91
N ASP A 123 5.50 -4.03 -4.52
CA ASP A 123 4.79 -3.53 -3.34
C ASP A 123 5.63 -3.78 -2.07
N TRP A 124 6.19 -4.97 -1.91
CA TRP A 124 7.06 -5.30 -0.77
C TRP A 124 8.28 -4.39 -0.69
N LEU A 125 9.00 -4.17 -1.80
CA LEU A 125 10.15 -3.26 -1.84
C LEU A 125 9.75 -1.83 -1.49
N THR A 126 8.60 -1.37 -1.98
CA THR A 126 8.12 0.00 -1.74
C THR A 126 7.81 0.25 -0.27
N TRP A 127 7.38 -0.79 0.46
CA TRP A 127 7.21 -0.74 1.91
C TRP A 127 8.53 -0.88 2.69
N VAL A 128 9.35 -1.86 2.33
CA VAL A 128 10.49 -2.30 3.15
C VAL A 128 11.72 -1.44 2.97
N VAL A 129 12.00 -0.95 1.75
CA VAL A 129 13.20 -0.14 1.48
C VAL A 129 13.25 1.11 2.38
N PRO A 130 12.17 1.91 2.53
CA PRO A 130 12.17 3.04 3.47
C PRO A 130 12.49 2.65 4.92
N MET A 131 12.00 1.50 5.39
CA MET A 131 12.25 1.02 6.75
C MET A 131 13.72 0.61 6.93
N VAL A 132 14.27 -0.13 5.98
CA VAL A 132 15.67 -0.56 5.99
C VAL A 132 16.61 0.64 5.93
N VAL A 133 16.34 1.61 5.05
CA VAL A 133 17.11 2.85 4.96
C VAL A 133 17.06 3.62 6.28
N TYR A 134 15.88 3.74 6.90
CA TYR A 134 15.75 4.40 8.19
C TYR A 134 16.59 3.70 9.28
N ILE A 135 16.52 2.36 9.36
CA ILE A 135 17.34 1.58 10.31
C ILE A 135 18.82 1.87 10.08
N PHE A 136 19.31 1.81 8.83
CA PHE A 136 20.71 2.07 8.51
C PHE A 136 21.20 3.48 8.85
N ILE A 137 20.33 4.50 8.79
CA ILE A 137 20.70 5.89 9.12
C ILE A 137 20.78 6.11 10.64
N GLN A 138 20.10 5.29 11.44
CA GLN A 138 20.10 5.38 12.90
C GLN A 138 21.22 4.57 13.57
N PHE A 139 21.89 3.68 12.83
CA PHE A 139 23.11 2.98 13.24
C PHE A 139 24.35 3.82 12.94
#